data_AF-B7PTI0-F1
#
_entry.id   AF-B7PTI0-F1
#
_cell.length_a   1.000
_cell.length_b   1.000
_cell.length_c   1.000
_cell.angle_alpha   90.00
_cell.angle_beta   90.00
_cell.angle_gamma   90.00
#
_symmetry.space_group_name_H-M   'P 1'
#
loop_
_entity.id
_entity.type
_entity.pdbx_description
1 polymer ?
#
loop_
_entity_poly.entity_id
_entity_poly.type
_entity_poly.pdbx_seq_one_letter_code
_entity_poly.pdbx_strand_id
1 'polypeptide(L)'
;MDKFLLDCKKNLGNLEAFSKVHVVLGNEACDLDSAVSAIVTAYLLHELQPVKNILVVPVLNIARKDVKLRTEITYFFEQVDIPLDSVICRDEIDLGKLQSEKKLSLTLVDHNLLPKEDTELQSSVQEIIDHHRLETSHRQVLSMTSTV
;
A
#
# COMPACT_ATOMS: atom_id res chain seq x y z
N MET A 1 -5.65 6.21 -14.06
CA MET A 1 -5.01 5.14 -13.30
C MET A 1 -3.60 4.83 -13.83
N ASP A 2 -3.44 4.48 -15.11
CA ASP A 2 -2.16 3.97 -15.66
C ASP A 2 -0.99 4.96 -15.51
N LYS A 3 -1.25 6.24 -15.77
CA LYS A 3 -0.25 7.31 -15.56
C LYS A 3 0.21 7.35 -14.10
N PHE A 4 -0.72 7.24 -13.16
CA PHE A 4 -0.40 7.23 -11.73
C PHE A 4 0.48 6.04 -11.36
N LEU A 5 0.12 4.82 -11.76
CA LEU A 5 0.93 3.62 -11.50
C LEU A 5 2.34 3.71 -12.11
N LEU A 6 2.42 4.19 -13.36
CA LEU A 6 3.70 4.39 -14.02
C LEU A 6 4.56 5.45 -13.32
N ASP A 7 3.95 6.54 -12.84
CA ASP A 7 4.64 7.58 -12.10
C ASP A 7 5.10 7.07 -10.72
N CYS A 8 4.31 6.25 -10.01
CA CYS A 8 4.74 5.55 -8.80
C CYS A 8 5.99 4.69 -9.10
N LYS A 9 5.95 3.88 -10.17
CA LYS A 9 7.05 2.99 -10.56
C LYS A 9 8.34 3.75 -10.87
N LYS A 10 8.25 4.87 -11.62
CA LYS A 10 9.41 5.72 -11.93
C LYS A 10 10.03 6.32 -10.66
N ASN A 11 9.20 6.73 -9.71
CA ASN A 11 9.66 7.40 -8.50
C ASN A 11 10.32 6.46 -7.47
N LEU A 12 10.20 5.12 -7.62
CA LEU A 12 10.94 4.16 -6.78
C LEU A 12 12.46 4.36 -6.85
N GLY A 13 12.99 4.79 -7.99
CA GLY A 13 14.42 5.08 -8.14
C GLY A 13 14.88 6.37 -7.44
N ASN A 14 13.94 7.18 -6.93
CA ASN A 14 14.21 8.50 -6.36
C ASN A 14 13.35 8.79 -5.11
N LEU A 15 13.17 7.79 -4.24
CA LEU A 15 12.42 7.96 -2.98
C LEU A 15 13.04 9.03 -2.06
N GLU A 16 14.32 9.36 -2.26
CA GLU A 16 15.00 10.40 -1.49
C GLU A 16 14.50 11.82 -1.78
N ALA A 17 13.91 12.06 -2.95
CA ALA A 17 13.35 13.36 -3.29
C ALA A 17 12.06 13.70 -2.51
N PHE A 18 11.43 12.71 -1.87
CA PHE A 18 10.18 12.89 -1.13
C PHE A 18 10.44 12.98 0.36
N SER A 19 9.72 13.89 1.03
CA SER A 19 9.76 13.97 2.50
C SER A 19 9.12 12.77 3.19
N LYS A 20 8.17 12.12 2.53
CA LYS A 20 7.42 10.99 3.04
C LYS A 20 7.01 10.09 1.88
N VAL A 21 6.97 8.78 2.12
CA VAL A 21 6.41 7.78 1.22
C VAL A 21 5.25 7.12 1.96
N HIS A 22 4.03 7.35 1.47
CA HIS A 22 2.84 6.74 1.98
C HIS A 22 2.53 5.48 1.16
N VAL A 23 2.57 4.33 1.81
CA VAL A 23 2.35 3.04 1.18
C VAL A 23 0.95 2.55 1.53
N VAL A 24 0.17 2.19 0.51
CA VAL A 24 -1.07 1.46 0.70
C VAL A 24 -0.78 -0.02 0.46
N LEU A 25 -0.95 -0.82 1.51
CA LEU A 25 -0.54 -2.22 1.54
C LEU A 25 -1.76 -3.12 1.74
N GLY A 26 -1.94 -4.08 0.83
CA GLY A 26 -2.93 -5.15 0.97
C GLY A 26 -2.41 -6.32 1.83
N ASN A 27 -3.25 -7.33 2.04
CA ASN A 27 -2.85 -8.54 2.76
C ASN A 27 -1.84 -9.39 1.96
N GLU A 28 -1.17 -10.33 2.64
CA GLU A 28 -0.17 -11.24 2.08
C GLU A 28 -0.73 -12.32 1.14
N ALA A 29 -2.04 -12.59 1.20
CA ALA A 29 -2.68 -13.48 0.23
C ALA A 29 -2.63 -12.84 -1.17
N CYS A 30 -2.76 -11.50 -1.23
CA CYS A 30 -2.77 -10.71 -2.46
C CYS A 30 -3.75 -11.31 -3.48
N ASP A 31 -4.99 -11.46 -3.06
CA ASP A 31 -6.13 -11.74 -3.94
C ASP A 31 -6.57 -10.46 -4.70
N LEU A 32 -7.63 -10.58 -5.49
CA LEU A 32 -8.09 -9.46 -6.29
C LEU A 32 -8.60 -8.29 -5.45
N ASP A 33 -9.24 -8.56 -4.30
CA ASP A 33 -9.78 -7.51 -3.43
C ASP A 33 -8.65 -6.66 -2.85
N SER A 34 -7.69 -7.29 -2.16
CA SER A 34 -6.52 -6.60 -1.62
C SER A 34 -5.73 -5.83 -2.68
N ALA A 35 -5.57 -6.37 -3.89
CA ALA A 35 -4.86 -5.71 -4.99
C ALA A 35 -5.59 -4.47 -5.51
N VAL A 36 -6.90 -4.59 -5.79
CA VAL A 36 -7.71 -3.47 -6.31
C VAL A 36 -7.91 -2.43 -5.23
N SER A 37 -8.20 -2.84 -3.99
CA SER A 37 -8.35 -1.96 -2.84
C SER A 37 -7.10 -1.14 -2.60
N ALA A 38 -5.90 -1.73 -2.73
CA ALA A 38 -4.64 -0.99 -2.57
C ALA A 38 -4.46 0.06 -3.67
N ILE A 39 -4.68 -0.32 -4.94
CA ILE A 39 -4.53 0.57 -6.10
C ILE A 39 -5.51 1.73 -6.03
N VAL A 40 -6.79 1.45 -5.80
CA VAL A 40 -7.85 2.46 -5.77
C VAL A 40 -7.67 3.41 -4.58
N THR A 41 -7.36 2.88 -3.40
CA THR A 41 -7.11 3.71 -2.22
C THR A 41 -5.89 4.60 -2.41
N ALA A 42 -4.78 4.06 -2.94
CA ALA A 42 -3.59 4.85 -3.23
C ALA A 42 -3.86 5.96 -4.25
N TYR A 43 -4.61 5.66 -5.31
CA TYR A 43 -5.00 6.65 -6.30
C TYR A 43 -5.88 7.75 -5.70
N LEU A 44 -6.88 7.38 -4.90
CA LEU A 44 -7.73 8.35 -4.22
C LEU A 44 -6.92 9.27 -3.30
N LEU A 45 -6.05 8.69 -2.47
CA LEU A 45 -5.19 9.45 -1.57
C LEU A 45 -4.24 10.37 -2.34
N HIS A 46 -3.71 9.93 -3.48
CA HIS A 46 -2.91 10.76 -4.37
C HIS A 46 -3.67 11.98 -4.90
N GLU A 47 -4.88 11.77 -5.42
CA GLU A 47 -5.72 12.85 -5.98
C GLU A 47 -6.17 13.85 -4.92
N LEU A 48 -6.43 13.38 -3.70
CA LEU A 48 -6.85 14.21 -2.58
C LEU A 48 -5.67 14.91 -1.87
N GLN A 49 -4.42 14.58 -2.22
CA GLN A 49 -3.26 15.03 -1.47
C GLN A 49 -3.03 16.54 -1.66
N PRO A 50 -3.09 17.35 -0.58
CA PRO A 50 -2.85 18.79 -0.69
C PRO A 50 -1.34 19.11 -0.77
N VAL A 51 -0.48 18.20 -0.30
CA VAL A 51 0.97 18.38 -0.17
C VAL A 51 1.70 17.74 -1.34
N LYS A 52 2.49 18.50 -2.11
CA LYS A 52 3.19 17.98 -3.31
C LYS A 52 4.43 17.11 -3.02
N ASN A 53 4.84 16.96 -1.75
CA ASN A 53 6.12 16.32 -1.38
C ASN A 53 5.98 14.96 -0.68
N ILE A 54 4.82 14.33 -0.79
CA ILE A 54 4.55 12.97 -0.31
C ILE A 54 4.29 12.10 -1.54
N LEU A 55 4.97 10.96 -1.64
CA LEU A 55 4.69 9.98 -2.68
C LEU A 55 3.70 8.96 -2.12
N VAL A 56 2.55 8.78 -2.76
CA VAL A 56 1.61 7.70 -2.45
C VAL A 56 1.84 6.56 -3.42
N VAL A 57 2.02 5.33 -2.91
CA VAL A 57 2.24 4.15 -3.74
C VAL A 57 1.36 2.98 -3.29
N PRO A 58 0.66 2.30 -4.22
CA PRO A 58 0.07 1.01 -3.93
C PRO A 58 1.14 -0.08 -4.01
N VAL A 59 1.12 -1.03 -3.06
CA VAL A 59 2.03 -2.17 -3.03
C VAL A 59 1.22 -3.47 -2.96
N LEU A 60 1.44 -4.34 -3.94
CA LEU A 60 0.98 -5.73 -3.88
C LEU A 60 1.90 -6.49 -2.92
N ASN A 61 1.32 -7.07 -1.86
CA ASN A 61 2.08 -7.69 -0.77
C ASN A 61 2.56 -9.11 -1.10
N ILE A 62 3.21 -9.26 -2.25
CA ILE A 62 3.83 -10.48 -2.78
C ILE A 62 5.11 -10.12 -3.53
N ALA A 63 5.99 -11.09 -3.75
CA ALA A 63 7.17 -10.88 -4.58
C ALA A 63 6.80 -10.74 -6.07
N ARG A 64 7.56 -9.93 -6.81
CA ARG A 64 7.36 -9.70 -8.25
C ARG A 64 7.25 -10.99 -9.06
N LYS A 65 8.08 -11.97 -8.74
CA LYS A 65 8.09 -13.28 -9.39
C LYS A 65 6.76 -14.05 -9.26
N ASP A 66 5.99 -13.77 -8.21
CA ASP A 66 4.78 -14.51 -7.84
C ASP A 66 3.50 -13.84 -8.38
N VAL A 67 3.56 -12.60 -8.89
CA VAL A 67 2.40 -11.88 -9.44
C VAL A 67 1.72 -12.67 -10.56
N LYS A 68 2.50 -13.32 -11.43
CA LYS A 68 1.97 -14.12 -12.54
C LYS A 68 1.23 -15.38 -12.06
N LEU A 69 1.41 -15.78 -10.80
CA LEU A 69 0.69 -16.90 -10.19
C LEU A 69 -0.71 -16.48 -9.70
N ARG A 70 -0.99 -15.18 -9.58
CA ARG A 70 -2.30 -14.65 -9.18
C ARG A 70 -3.19 -14.48 -10.41
N THR A 71 -3.73 -15.60 -10.89
CA THR A 71 -4.47 -15.67 -12.17
C THR A 71 -5.62 -14.67 -12.27
N GLU A 72 -6.36 -14.45 -11.19
CA GLU A 72 -7.45 -13.46 -11.16
C GLU A 72 -6.94 -12.03 -11.35
N ILE A 73 -5.87 -11.65 -10.66
CA ILE A 73 -5.21 -10.35 -10.83
C ILE A 73 -4.71 -10.21 -12.27
N THR A 74 -4.01 -11.22 -12.79
CA THR A 74 -3.46 -11.15 -14.16
C THR A 74 -4.57 -11.00 -15.20
N TYR A 75 -5.66 -11.75 -15.06
CA TYR A 75 -6.80 -11.68 -15.96
C TYR A 75 -7.49 -10.33 -15.86
N PHE A 76 -7.81 -9.87 -14.65
CA PHE A 76 -8.52 -8.62 -14.45
C PHE A 76 -7.71 -7.42 -14.95
N PHE A 77 -6.42 -7.35 -14.64
CA PHE A 77 -5.55 -6.26 -15.08
C PHE A 77 -5.42 -6.19 -16.60
N GLU A 78 -5.38 -7.33 -17.29
CA GLU A 78 -5.44 -7.37 -18.75
C GLU A 78 -6.76 -6.80 -19.28
N GLN A 79 -7.90 -7.08 -18.64
CA GLN A 79 -9.20 -6.54 -19.06
C GLN A 79 -9.35 -5.02 -18.86
N VAL A 80 -8.56 -4.43 -17.96
CA VAL A 80 -8.60 -2.98 -17.66
C VAL A 80 -7.34 -2.24 -18.12
N ASP A 81 -6.56 -2.85 -19.01
CA ASP A 81 -5.34 -2.28 -19.59
C ASP A 81 -4.27 -1.83 -18.57
N ILE A 82 -4.19 -2.50 -17.41
CA ILE A 82 -3.13 -2.26 -16.41
C ILE A 82 -1.98 -3.23 -16.67
N PRO A 83 -0.78 -2.76 -17.10
CA PRO A 83 0.35 -3.65 -17.26
C PRO A 83 0.82 -4.18 -15.91
N LEU A 84 1.05 -5.50 -15.78
CA LEU A 84 1.53 -6.10 -14.54
C LEU A 84 2.85 -5.49 -14.06
N ASP A 85 3.70 -5.01 -14.96
CA ASP A 85 4.98 -4.38 -14.59
C ASP A 85 4.81 -2.94 -14.05
N SER A 86 3.62 -2.34 -14.19
CA SER A 86 3.31 -0.99 -13.69
C SER A 86 3.00 -0.96 -12.19
N VAL A 87 2.51 -2.08 -11.62
CA VAL A 87 2.29 -2.17 -10.17
C VAL A 87 3.62 -2.33 -9.43
N ILE A 88 3.62 -2.09 -8.12
CA ILE A 88 4.80 -2.27 -7.26
C ILE A 88 4.57 -3.49 -6.38
N CYS A 89 5.56 -4.36 -6.31
CA CYS A 89 5.56 -5.56 -5.48
C CYS A 89 6.36 -5.35 -4.20
N ARG A 90 6.12 -6.21 -3.22
CA ARG A 90 6.69 -6.05 -1.88
C ARG A 90 8.22 -6.07 -1.86
N ASP A 91 8.83 -6.85 -2.75
CA ASP A 91 10.28 -6.98 -2.89
C ASP A 91 10.93 -5.85 -3.70
N GLU A 92 10.15 -4.92 -4.25
CA GLU A 92 10.64 -3.77 -5.02
C GLU A 92 10.74 -2.49 -4.19
N ILE A 93 10.31 -2.51 -2.93
CA ILE A 93 10.33 -1.36 -2.02
C ILE A 93 10.79 -1.80 -0.63
N ASP A 94 11.84 -1.14 -0.12
CA ASP A 94 12.38 -1.42 1.21
C ASP A 94 11.62 -0.62 2.28
N LEU A 95 10.53 -1.22 2.78
CA LEU A 95 9.72 -0.61 3.84
C LEU A 95 10.49 -0.45 5.15
N GLY A 96 11.39 -1.39 5.47
CA GLY A 96 12.21 -1.34 6.68
C GLY A 96 13.17 -0.14 6.66
N LYS A 97 13.83 0.12 5.52
CA LYS A 97 14.66 1.31 5.31
C LYS A 97 13.83 2.59 5.47
N LEU A 98 12.70 2.71 4.76
CA LEU A 98 11.83 3.88 4.85
C LEU A 98 11.34 4.14 6.28
N GLN A 99 11.05 3.08 7.02
CA GLN A 99 10.64 3.15 8.42
C GLN A 99 11.79 3.64 9.31
N SER A 100 13.00 3.10 9.13
CA SER A 100 14.19 3.51 9.88
C SER A 100 14.54 5.00 9.68
N GLU A 101 14.28 5.52 8.48
CA GLU A 101 14.44 6.94 8.11
C GLU A 101 13.26 7.82 8.54
N LYS A 102 12.22 7.24 9.15
CA LYS A 102 10.95 7.89 9.53
C LYS A 102 10.18 8.49 8.35
N LYS A 103 10.47 8.03 7.13
CA LYS A 103 9.84 8.48 5.88
C LYS A 103 8.60 7.66 5.54
N LEU A 104 8.41 6.49 6.13
CA LEU A 104 7.25 5.62 5.87
C LEU A 104 5.98 6.12 6.60
N SER A 105 4.85 6.04 5.91
CA SER A 105 3.52 5.90 6.51
C SER A 105 2.73 4.83 5.77
N LEU A 106 1.80 4.17 6.45
CA LEU A 106 1.07 3.01 5.93
C LEU A 106 -0.44 3.18 6.08
N THR A 107 -1.16 2.77 5.03
CA THR A 107 -2.58 2.43 5.09
C THR A 107 -2.72 0.96 4.78
N LEU A 108 -3.33 0.20 5.70
CA LEU A 108 -3.63 -1.21 5.49
C LEU A 108 -5.02 -1.34 4.87
N VAL A 109 -5.13 -2.16 3.83
CA VAL A 109 -6.41 -2.48 3.19
C VAL A 109 -6.62 -3.99 3.19
N ASP A 110 -7.88 -4.42 3.36
CA ASP A 110 -8.26 -5.84 3.34
C ASP A 110 -7.55 -6.71 4.40
N HIS A 111 -7.03 -6.06 5.44
CA HIS A 111 -6.53 -6.66 6.67
C HIS A 111 -6.30 -5.58 7.73
N ASN A 112 -6.24 -5.99 8.99
CA ASN A 112 -6.01 -5.10 10.13
C ASN A 112 -4.77 -5.46 10.96
N LEU A 113 -4.00 -6.48 10.57
CA LEU A 113 -2.81 -6.95 11.28
C LEU A 113 -1.63 -7.14 10.35
N LEU A 114 -0.51 -6.48 10.64
CA LEU A 114 0.75 -6.81 10.00
C LEU A 114 1.23 -8.21 10.44
N PRO A 115 1.82 -9.00 9.53
CA PRO A 115 2.46 -10.26 9.90
C PRO A 115 3.63 -10.01 10.86
N LYS A 116 4.05 -11.06 11.56
CA LYS A 116 5.12 -10.95 12.58
C LYS A 116 6.41 -10.37 12.00
N GLU A 117 6.71 -10.69 10.74
CA GLU A 117 7.87 -10.16 10.01
C GLU A 117 7.84 -8.64 9.86
N ASP A 118 6.66 -8.03 9.86
CA ASP A 118 6.45 -6.60 9.63
C ASP A 118 6.12 -5.82 10.91
N THR A 119 6.33 -6.41 12.09
CA THR A 119 5.99 -5.78 13.39
C THR A 119 6.67 -4.40 13.57
N GLU A 120 7.86 -4.22 13.00
CA GLU A 120 8.61 -2.95 13.00
C GLU A 120 7.90 -1.81 12.25
N LEU A 121 7.02 -2.14 11.32
CA LEU A 121 6.25 -1.19 10.53
C LEU A 121 4.98 -0.70 11.25
N GLN A 122 4.61 -1.31 12.39
CA GLN A 122 3.37 -1.02 13.10
C GLN A 122 3.22 0.46 13.47
N SER A 123 4.32 1.13 13.86
CA SER A 123 4.28 2.57 14.21
C SER A 123 4.11 3.50 13.01
N SER A 124 4.20 2.96 11.79
CA SER A 124 3.92 3.67 10.54
C SER A 124 2.46 3.56 10.09
N VAL A 125 1.67 2.66 10.66
CA VAL A 125 0.24 2.48 10.29
C VAL A 125 -0.56 3.69 10.76
N GLN A 126 -1.15 4.42 9.80
CA GLN A 126 -1.97 5.61 10.04
C GLN A 126 -3.46 5.31 9.86
N GLU A 127 -3.80 4.40 8.97
CA GLU A 127 -5.18 4.06 8.63
C GLU A 127 -5.32 2.57 8.32
N ILE A 128 -6.50 2.03 8.62
CA ILE A 128 -6.88 0.65 8.33
C ILE A 128 -8.28 0.68 7.72
N ILE A 129 -8.42 0.13 6.50
CA ILE A 129 -9.68 -0.03 5.78
C ILE A 129 -9.89 -1.52 5.57
N ASP A 130 -10.66 -2.15 6.45
CA ASP A 130 -10.81 -3.61 6.48
C ASP A 130 -12.28 -3.99 6.67
N HIS A 131 -12.71 -5.03 5.97
CA HIS A 131 -14.05 -5.61 6.10
C HIS A 131 -14.07 -6.86 6.99
N HIS A 132 -12.90 -7.35 7.43
CA HIS A 132 -12.81 -8.54 8.26
C HIS A 132 -13.25 -8.22 9.69
N ARG A 133 -13.50 -9.28 10.48
CA ARG A 133 -13.76 -9.11 11.90
C ARG A 133 -12.54 -8.46 12.54
N LEU A 134 -12.77 -7.40 13.32
CA LEU A 134 -11.74 -6.77 14.14
C LEU A 134 -11.07 -7.81 15.04
N GLU A 135 -9.88 -8.26 14.64
CA GLU A 135 -8.96 -8.98 15.51
C GLU A 135 -8.64 -8.05 16.71
N THR A 136 -8.85 -8.54 17.93
CA THR A 136 -9.07 -7.76 19.16
C THR A 136 -7.86 -6.97 19.69
N SER A 137 -6.78 -6.81 18.94
CA SER A 137 -5.57 -6.09 19.36
C SER A 137 -5.60 -4.57 19.13
N HIS A 138 -6.54 -4.04 18.33
CA HIS A 138 -6.52 -2.64 17.87
C HIS A 138 -7.45 -1.67 18.64
N ARG A 139 -7.83 -1.98 19.89
CA ARG A 139 -8.72 -1.10 20.68
C ARG A 139 -8.08 0.26 21.08
N GLN A 140 -6.84 0.57 20.69
CA GLN A 140 -6.13 1.78 21.12
C GLN A 140 -5.91 2.88 20.06
N VAL A 141 -6.18 2.66 18.77
CA VAL A 141 -5.91 3.70 17.75
C VAL A 141 -7.17 4.44 17.29
N LEU A 142 -8.36 3.85 17.42
CA LEU A 142 -9.62 4.41 16.89
C LEU A 142 -10.37 5.37 17.84
N SER A 143 -9.84 5.72 19.02
CA SER A 143 -10.60 6.53 20.01
C SER A 143 -10.17 8.01 20.14
N MET A 144 -9.35 8.57 19.25
CA MET A 144 -8.86 9.96 19.42
C MET A 144 -9.33 11.00 18.40
N THR A 145 -10.31 10.69 17.54
CA THR A 145 -10.90 11.71 16.63
C THR A 145 -12.41 11.76 16.72
N SER A 146 -12.93 12.09 17.91
CA SER A 146 -14.29 12.61 18.08
C SER A 146 -14.32 13.58 19.25
N THR A 147 -13.75 14.78 19.04
CA THR A 147 -14.15 15.98 19.80
C THR A 147 -14.09 17.18 18.88
N VAL A 148 -15.27 17.57 18.37
CA VAL A 148 -15.63 18.98 18.15
C VAL A 148 -16.96 19.18 18.88
#